data_AF-A0A1T1GWC1-F1
#
_entry.id   AF-A0A1T1GWC1-F1
#
_cell.length_a   1.000
_cell.length_b   1.000
_cell.length_c   1.000
_cell.angle_alpha   90.00
_cell.angle_beta   90.00
_cell.angle_gamma   90.00
#
_symmetry.space_group_name_H-M   'P 1'
#
loop_
_entity.id
_entity.type
_entity.pdbx_description
1 polymer ?
#
loop_
_entity_poly.entity_id
_entity_poly.type
_entity_poly.pdbx_seq_one_letter_code
_entity_poly.pdbx_strand_id
1 'polypeptide(L)'
;MMQLYIANKNYSTWSMRPWLVLHAFNLPFQEILIPFSEEADGGAFKQQMLALHANGKVPLLQHDAVMIWDSLAICEYLAEQFQELPLWPKDPTQRAWARSICAEMHSSFMQLRSLCSMNLQPDYGRHGQRLWSEHAVLRAEVARIEQIWSNRAAVDGFLCGEFSIADAFFTPVVTRLQTFQLPVSDNTQRYMQKILQHPSVVAWITAAQLEQPVRRMEQYPR
;
A
#
# COMPACT_ATOMS: atom_id res chain seq x y z
N MET A 1 3.17 13.90 19.77
CA MET A 1 4.11 12.99 19.06
C MET A 1 3.30 11.95 18.29
N MET A 2 3.62 11.70 17.01
CA MET A 2 2.91 10.71 16.21
C MET A 2 3.43 9.29 16.46
N GLN A 3 2.52 8.35 16.71
CA GLN A 3 2.80 6.92 16.76
C GLN A 3 1.97 6.22 15.68
N LEU A 4 2.62 5.51 14.76
CA LEU A 4 1.95 4.72 13.72
C LEU A 4 2.04 3.24 14.08
N TYR A 5 0.90 2.66 14.42
CA TYR A 5 0.77 1.22 14.63
C TYR A 5 0.62 0.51 13.28
N ILE A 6 1.51 -0.43 13.01
CA ILE A 6 1.55 -1.24 11.78
C ILE A 6 1.56 -2.73 12.10
N ALA A 7 1.22 -3.56 11.12
CA ALA A 7 1.55 -4.98 11.15
C ALA A 7 2.73 -5.27 10.22
N ASN A 8 3.09 -6.55 10.10
CA ASN A 8 4.19 -7.05 9.26
C ASN A 8 4.28 -6.33 7.92
N LYS A 9 5.44 -5.76 7.62
CA LYS A 9 5.72 -5.05 6.38
C LYS A 9 5.60 -5.97 5.18
N ASN A 10 5.85 -7.26 5.36
CA ASN A 10 5.71 -8.27 4.31
C ASN A 10 4.27 -8.44 3.82
N TYR A 11 3.26 -8.19 4.66
CA TYR A 11 1.86 -8.54 4.36
C TYR A 11 0.88 -7.34 4.45
N SER A 12 1.15 -6.35 5.30
CA SER A 12 0.18 -5.29 5.64
C SER A 12 0.17 -4.15 4.62
N THR A 13 -0.60 -4.34 3.56
CA THR A 13 -0.76 -3.33 2.48
C THR A 13 -1.34 -2.01 2.99
N TRP A 14 -2.22 -2.04 3.98
CA TRP A 14 -2.82 -0.83 4.55
C TRP A 14 -1.85 -0.06 5.42
N SER A 15 -0.97 -0.77 6.15
CA SER A 15 0.08 -0.12 6.95
C SER A 15 1.14 0.55 6.09
N MET A 16 1.46 -0.06 4.93
CA MET A 16 2.45 0.48 4.00
C MET A 16 2.12 1.91 3.56
N ARG A 17 0.85 2.19 3.28
CA ARG A 17 0.40 3.47 2.69
C ARG A 17 0.75 4.70 3.55
N PRO A 18 0.23 4.86 4.78
CA PRO A 18 0.57 6.01 5.61
C PRO A 18 2.03 6.00 6.05
N TRP A 19 2.65 4.81 6.20
CA TRP A 19 4.06 4.72 6.52
C TRP A 19 4.94 5.33 5.42
N LEU A 20 4.65 5.01 4.16
CA LEU A 20 5.36 5.57 3.01
C LEU A 20 5.22 7.09 2.96
N VAL A 21 4.03 7.63 3.27
CA VAL A 21 3.79 9.07 3.32
C VAL A 21 4.61 9.71 4.43
N LEU A 22 4.54 9.20 5.66
CA LEU A 22 5.32 9.74 6.79
C LEU A 22 6.83 9.71 6.49
N HIS A 23 7.33 8.59 5.97
CA HIS A 23 8.75 8.42 5.67
C HIS A 23 9.20 9.27 4.47
N ALA A 24 8.45 9.30 3.36
CA ALA A 24 8.81 10.06 2.15
C ALA A 24 8.88 11.57 2.38
N PHE A 25 8.03 12.08 3.28
CA PHE A 25 7.96 13.50 3.60
C PHE A 25 8.73 13.87 4.88
N ASN A 26 9.56 12.97 5.41
CA ASN A 26 10.37 13.16 6.62
C ASN A 26 9.57 13.66 7.82
N LEU A 27 8.33 13.19 7.96
CA LEU A 27 7.48 13.51 9.11
C LEU A 27 7.95 12.71 10.32
N PRO A 28 8.13 13.31 11.50
CA PRO A 28 8.60 12.61 12.68
C PRO A 28 7.49 11.69 13.25
N PHE A 29 7.74 10.39 13.31
CA PHE A 29 6.84 9.43 13.91
C PHE A 29 7.60 8.27 14.56
N GLN A 30 6.97 7.63 15.54
CA GLN A 30 7.40 6.35 16.07
C GLN A 30 6.61 5.23 15.37
N GLU A 31 7.32 4.28 14.77
CA GLU A 31 6.73 3.03 14.29
C GLU A 31 6.50 2.08 15.46
N ILE A 32 5.29 1.50 15.55
CA ILE A 32 4.96 0.44 16.51
C ILE A 32 4.45 -0.77 15.75
N LEU A 33 5.26 -1.82 15.69
CA LEU A 33 4.91 -3.07 15.02
C LEU A 33 4.09 -3.98 15.95
N ILE A 34 2.87 -4.31 15.53
CA ILE A 34 2.01 -5.33 16.12
C ILE A 34 1.90 -6.47 15.10
N PRO A 35 2.74 -7.52 15.22
CA PRO A 35 2.82 -8.56 14.21
C PRO A 35 1.53 -9.38 14.16
N PHE A 36 1.20 -9.88 12.97
CA PHE A 36 0.15 -10.88 12.79
C PHE A 36 0.52 -12.14 13.57
N SER A 37 -0.45 -12.69 14.32
CA SER A 37 -0.33 -13.98 15.01
C SER A 37 -0.64 -15.14 14.08
N GLU A 38 -0.36 -16.40 14.46
CA GLU A 38 -0.73 -17.56 13.64
C GLU A 38 -2.23 -17.89 13.75
N GLU A 39 -2.86 -17.54 14.88
CA GLU A 39 -4.27 -17.76 15.14
C GLU A 39 -5.13 -16.71 14.45
N ALA A 40 -5.99 -17.12 13.51
CA ALA A 40 -7.06 -16.30 12.95
C ALA A 40 -7.98 -15.75 14.05
N ASP A 41 -8.75 -14.70 13.73
CA ASP A 41 -9.87 -14.14 14.50
C ASP A 41 -9.85 -14.35 16.03
N GLY A 42 -9.48 -13.30 16.77
CA GLY A 42 -9.39 -13.35 18.24
C GLY A 42 -8.02 -13.76 18.78
N GLY A 43 -7.05 -14.06 17.90
CA GLY A 43 -5.64 -14.25 18.27
C GLY A 43 -4.94 -13.00 18.82
N ALA A 44 -3.68 -13.14 19.23
CA ALA A 44 -2.93 -12.11 19.93
C ALA A 44 -2.90 -10.75 19.21
N PHE A 45 -2.74 -10.75 17.88
CA PHE A 45 -2.82 -9.53 17.06
C PHE A 45 -4.14 -8.80 17.27
N LYS A 46 -5.26 -9.53 17.19
CA LYS A 46 -6.60 -8.94 17.29
C LYS A 46 -6.86 -8.40 18.70
N GLN A 47 -6.43 -9.13 19.74
CA GLN A 47 -6.57 -8.72 21.13
C GLN A 47 -5.79 -7.43 21.43
N GLN A 48 -4.53 -7.35 21.00
CA GLN A 48 -3.72 -6.14 21.16
C GLN A 48 -4.35 -4.94 20.44
N MET A 49 -4.80 -5.13 19.20
CA MET A 49 -5.45 -4.04 18.47
C MET A 49 -6.77 -3.60 19.09
N LEU A 50 -7.59 -4.53 19.61
CA LEU A 50 -8.84 -4.19 20.30
C LEU A 50 -8.61 -3.48 21.64
N ALA A 51 -7.50 -3.75 22.32
CA ALA A 51 -7.09 -3.02 23.52
C ALA A 51 -6.71 -1.56 23.21
N LEU A 52 -6.22 -1.29 21.98
CA LEU A 52 -5.87 0.07 21.53
C LEU A 52 -7.08 0.83 20.96
N HIS A 53 -7.87 0.18 20.09
CA HIS A 53 -8.99 0.82 19.41
C HIS A 53 -10.05 -0.18 18.96
N ALA A 54 -11.32 0.22 19.03
CA ALA A 54 -12.46 -0.67 18.78
C ALA A 54 -12.53 -1.27 17.37
N ASN A 55 -11.90 -0.64 16.36
CA ASN A 55 -11.83 -1.23 15.01
C ASN A 55 -10.99 -2.54 15.00
N GLY A 56 -10.07 -2.70 15.94
CA GLY A 56 -9.15 -3.83 16.07
C GLY A 56 -8.37 -4.13 14.78
N LYS A 57 -7.89 -3.10 14.08
CA LYS A 57 -7.17 -3.21 12.79
C LYS A 57 -6.05 -2.17 12.69
N VAL A 58 -4.99 -2.52 11.96
CA VAL A 58 -3.95 -1.58 11.49
C VAL A 58 -4.26 -1.08 10.07
N PRO A 59 -3.73 0.09 9.67
CA PRO A 59 -2.99 1.06 10.48
C PRO A 59 -3.87 1.79 11.49
N LEU A 60 -3.24 2.26 12.56
CA LEU A 60 -3.80 3.22 13.50
C LEU A 60 -2.73 4.30 13.73
N LEU A 61 -3.09 5.57 13.55
CA LEU A 61 -2.24 6.69 13.91
C LEU A 61 -2.75 7.27 15.24
N GLN A 62 -1.88 7.34 16.23
CA GLN A 62 -2.11 8.16 17.42
C GLN A 62 -1.32 9.46 17.25
N HIS A 63 -2.01 10.59 17.30
CA HIS A 63 -1.39 11.91 17.40
C HIS A 63 -1.97 12.60 18.64
N ASP A 64 -1.16 12.61 19.71
CA ASP A 64 -1.56 13.08 21.03
C ASP A 64 -2.83 12.37 21.54
N ALA A 65 -3.93 13.10 21.70
CA ALA A 65 -5.22 12.55 22.15
C ALA A 65 -6.09 12.00 21.00
N VAL A 66 -5.68 12.21 19.75
CA VAL A 66 -6.48 11.81 18.58
C VAL A 66 -6.02 10.45 18.07
N MET A 67 -6.98 9.56 17.85
CA MET A 67 -6.80 8.25 17.23
C MET A 67 -7.46 8.26 15.85
N ILE A 68 -6.67 8.04 14.79
CA ILE A 68 -7.15 7.99 13.41
C ILE A 68 -6.94 6.58 12.88
N TRP A 69 -8.03 5.92 12.51
CA TRP A 69 -8.02 4.64 11.83
C TRP A 69 -8.40 4.80 10.35
N ASP A 70 -8.09 3.79 9.54
CA ASP A 70 -8.19 3.80 8.07
C ASP A 70 -7.02 4.55 7.40
N SER A 71 -6.33 3.87 6.47
CA SER A 71 -5.13 4.43 5.83
C SER A 71 -5.40 5.73 5.06
N LEU A 72 -6.59 5.89 4.47
CA LEU A 72 -6.92 7.09 3.69
C LEU A 72 -7.24 8.25 4.63
N ALA A 73 -7.99 8.00 5.69
CA ALA A 73 -8.26 8.99 6.72
C ALA A 73 -6.97 9.47 7.41
N ILE A 74 -6.03 8.56 7.70
CA ILE A 74 -4.71 8.92 8.23
C ILE A 74 -3.98 9.84 7.25
N CYS A 75 -3.96 9.53 5.95
CA CYS A 75 -3.26 10.36 4.97
C CYS A 75 -3.91 11.74 4.77
N GLU A 76 -5.25 11.83 4.81
CA GLU A 76 -5.94 13.13 4.78
C GLU A 76 -5.66 13.94 6.05
N TYR A 77 -5.67 13.31 7.23
CA TYR A 77 -5.29 13.96 8.48
C TYR A 77 -3.87 14.54 8.38
N LEU A 78 -2.90 13.78 7.87
CA LEU A 78 -1.54 14.29 7.65
C LEU A 78 -1.52 15.48 6.68
N ALA A 79 -2.32 15.45 5.61
CA ALA A 79 -2.39 16.56 4.66
C ALA A 79 -3.00 17.83 5.27
N GLU A 80 -3.91 17.69 6.24
CA GLU A 80 -4.49 18.81 7.00
C GLU A 80 -3.54 19.37 8.07
N GLN A 81 -2.73 18.50 8.69
CA GLN A 81 -1.76 18.93 9.71
C GLN A 81 -0.52 19.58 9.11
N PHE A 82 -0.09 19.14 7.92
CA PHE A 82 1.15 19.57 7.26
C PHE A 82 0.86 20.20 5.89
N GLN A 83 0.04 21.26 5.89
CA GLN A 83 -0.47 21.93 4.68
C GLN A 83 0.62 22.55 3.80
N GLU A 84 1.78 22.83 4.39
CA GLU A 84 2.96 23.34 3.69
C GLU A 84 3.60 22.28 2.78
N LEU A 85 3.39 21.00 3.07
CA LEU A 85 3.94 19.87 2.31
C LEU A 85 3.01 19.45 1.17
N PRO A 86 3.55 19.06 0.00
CA PRO A 86 2.75 18.63 -1.13
C PRO A 86 2.34 17.14 -1.03
N LEU A 87 1.70 16.73 0.08
CA LEU A 87 1.23 15.34 0.24
C LEU A 87 0.17 14.98 -0.83
N TRP A 88 -0.63 15.98 -1.20
CA TRP A 88 -1.46 15.99 -2.39
C TRP A 88 -0.94 17.02 -3.40
N PRO A 89 -1.27 16.89 -4.70
CA PRO A 89 -0.97 17.92 -5.69
C PRO A 89 -1.49 19.28 -5.26
N LYS A 90 -0.77 20.36 -5.57
CA LYS A 90 -1.21 21.74 -5.27
C LYS A 90 -2.32 22.22 -6.20
N ASP A 91 -2.28 21.79 -7.47
CA ASP A 91 -3.34 22.07 -8.44
C ASP A 91 -4.67 21.39 -8.02
N PRO A 92 -5.78 22.14 -7.89
CA PRO A 92 -7.06 21.59 -7.44
C PRO A 92 -7.59 20.45 -8.32
N THR A 93 -7.40 20.53 -9.64
CA THR A 93 -7.89 19.51 -10.59
C THR A 93 -7.11 18.21 -10.44
N GLN A 94 -5.78 18.28 -10.41
CA GLN A 94 -4.92 17.13 -10.15
C GLN A 94 -5.17 16.54 -8.76
N ARG A 95 -5.41 17.38 -7.75
CA ARG A 95 -5.75 16.92 -6.39
C ARG A 95 -7.09 16.18 -6.34
N ALA A 96 -8.10 16.66 -7.05
CA ALA A 96 -9.39 15.97 -7.18
C ALA A 96 -9.21 14.61 -7.89
N TRP A 97 -8.40 14.56 -8.93
CA TRP A 97 -8.06 13.32 -9.64
C TRP A 97 -7.30 12.33 -8.74
N ALA A 98 -6.27 12.80 -8.03
CA ALA A 98 -5.48 12.00 -7.09
C ALA A 98 -6.36 11.35 -6.00
N ARG A 99 -7.27 12.13 -5.41
CA ARG A 99 -8.23 11.62 -4.43
C ARG A 99 -9.19 10.59 -5.02
N SER A 100 -9.63 10.80 -6.26
CA SER A 100 -10.53 9.87 -6.95
C SER A 100 -9.88 8.50 -7.15
N ILE A 101 -8.64 8.47 -7.64
CA ILE A 101 -7.92 7.20 -7.88
C ILE A 101 -7.51 6.52 -6.55
N CYS A 102 -7.22 7.29 -5.50
CA CYS A 102 -7.00 6.74 -4.16
C CYS A 102 -8.26 6.10 -3.59
N ALA A 103 -9.41 6.77 -3.70
CA ALA A 103 -10.70 6.24 -3.26
C ALA A 103 -11.09 4.98 -4.04
N GLU A 104 -10.87 4.97 -5.37
CA GLU A 104 -11.06 3.79 -6.21
C GLU A 104 -10.17 2.63 -5.73
N MET A 105 -8.86 2.87 -5.53
CA MET A 105 -7.93 1.86 -4.99
C MET A 105 -8.28 1.41 -3.56
N HIS A 106 -8.83 2.30 -2.74
CA HIS A 106 -9.24 1.98 -1.36
C HIS A 106 -10.44 1.02 -1.33
N SER A 107 -11.36 1.17 -2.28
CA SER A 107 -12.67 0.50 -2.28
C SER A 107 -12.83 -0.61 -3.34
N SER A 108 -11.92 -0.72 -4.30
CA SER A 108 -12.05 -1.60 -5.48
C SER A 108 -10.90 -2.60 -5.62
N PHE A 109 -10.79 -3.21 -6.82
CA PHE A 109 -9.75 -4.16 -7.24
C PHE A 109 -9.71 -5.42 -6.38
N MET A 110 -10.88 -6.00 -6.13
CA MET A 110 -11.05 -7.08 -5.16
C MET A 110 -10.41 -8.38 -5.65
N GLN A 111 -10.45 -8.67 -6.95
CA GLN A 111 -9.84 -9.88 -7.50
C GLN A 111 -8.32 -9.82 -7.44
N LEU A 112 -7.71 -8.69 -7.80
CA LEU A 112 -6.28 -8.48 -7.63
C LEU A 112 -5.89 -8.62 -6.15
N ARG A 113 -6.65 -8.00 -5.24
CA ARG A 113 -6.32 -7.99 -3.81
C ARG A 113 -6.51 -9.36 -3.15
N SER A 114 -7.45 -10.18 -3.63
CA SER A 114 -7.73 -11.50 -3.09
C SER A 114 -6.84 -12.58 -3.69
N LEU A 115 -6.61 -12.56 -5.00
CA LEU A 115 -5.80 -13.56 -5.71
C LEU A 115 -4.30 -13.25 -5.66
N CYS A 116 -3.93 -11.98 -5.56
CA CYS A 116 -2.55 -11.55 -5.47
C CYS A 116 -2.36 -10.77 -4.18
N SER A 117 -2.43 -11.44 -3.02
CA SER A 117 -2.12 -10.77 -1.75
C SER A 117 -0.65 -10.34 -1.71
N MET A 118 -0.34 -9.29 -0.95
CA MET A 118 1.05 -8.82 -0.88
C MET A 118 1.87 -9.79 -0.03
N ASN A 119 2.95 -10.29 -0.63
CA ASN A 119 4.04 -11.00 0.03
C ASN A 119 5.32 -10.59 -0.73
N LEU A 120 6.26 -9.97 -0.04
CA LEU A 120 7.45 -9.34 -0.62
C LEU A 120 8.68 -10.27 -0.63
N GLN A 121 8.54 -11.49 -0.11
CA GLN A 121 9.63 -12.47 -0.02
C GLN A 121 9.68 -13.49 -1.16
N PRO A 122 8.59 -14.19 -1.55
CA PRO A 122 8.64 -15.23 -2.57
C PRO A 122 8.54 -14.67 -3.99
N ASP A 123 8.92 -15.49 -4.97
CA ASP A 123 8.57 -15.31 -6.38
C ASP A 123 7.34 -16.16 -6.70
N TYR A 124 6.24 -15.51 -7.09
CA TYR A 124 4.99 -16.18 -7.46
C TYR A 124 4.69 -16.13 -8.96
N GLY A 125 5.69 -15.92 -9.82
CA GLY A 125 5.50 -15.83 -11.28
C GLY A 125 4.71 -16.98 -11.89
N ARG A 126 4.96 -18.23 -11.47
CA ARG A 126 4.19 -19.40 -11.95
C ARG A 126 2.72 -19.34 -11.53
N HIS A 127 2.43 -18.93 -10.29
CA HIS A 127 1.06 -18.75 -9.81
C HIS A 127 0.39 -17.60 -10.57
N GLY A 128 1.09 -16.49 -10.77
CA GLY A 128 0.60 -15.36 -11.54
C GLY A 128 0.24 -15.70 -12.98
N GLN A 129 1.06 -16.49 -13.69
CA GLN A 129 0.73 -16.98 -15.04
C GLN A 129 -0.58 -17.77 -15.07
N ARG A 130 -0.78 -18.65 -14.09
CA ARG A 130 -2.01 -19.45 -13.96
C ARG A 130 -3.21 -18.56 -13.63
N LEU A 131 -3.08 -17.68 -12.64
CA LEU A 131 -4.15 -16.77 -12.25
C LEU A 131 -4.55 -15.86 -13.42
N TRP A 132 -3.56 -15.40 -14.19
CA TRP A 132 -3.76 -14.57 -15.35
C TRP A 132 -4.57 -15.28 -16.45
N SER A 133 -4.36 -16.58 -16.69
CA SER A 133 -5.14 -17.32 -17.69
C SER A 133 -6.56 -17.61 -17.20
N GLU A 134 -6.72 -17.96 -15.92
CA GLU A 134 -7.98 -18.44 -15.35
C GLU A 134 -8.97 -17.31 -14.99
N HIS A 135 -8.50 -16.11 -14.63
CA HIS A 135 -9.38 -15.06 -14.06
C HIS A 135 -9.53 -13.83 -14.97
N ALA A 136 -10.63 -13.78 -15.74
CA ALA A 136 -10.94 -12.63 -16.60
C ALA A 136 -11.12 -11.31 -15.84
N VAL A 137 -11.72 -11.35 -14.64
CA VAL A 137 -11.93 -10.15 -13.81
C VAL A 137 -10.60 -9.59 -13.28
N LEU A 138 -9.63 -10.45 -12.95
CA LEU A 138 -8.27 -10.00 -12.59
C LEU A 138 -7.64 -9.21 -13.74
N ARG A 139 -7.75 -9.71 -14.97
CA ARG A 139 -7.23 -9.01 -16.16
C ARG A 139 -7.92 -7.66 -16.38
N ALA A 140 -9.24 -7.59 -16.20
CA ALA A 140 -10.00 -6.35 -16.32
C ALA A 140 -9.61 -5.32 -15.25
N GLU A 141 -9.40 -5.75 -14.01
CA GLU A 141 -8.94 -4.89 -12.92
C GLU A 141 -7.52 -4.36 -13.17
N VAL A 142 -6.59 -5.21 -13.63
CA VAL A 142 -5.24 -4.78 -14.01
C VAL A 142 -5.29 -3.79 -15.17
N ALA A 143 -6.11 -4.04 -16.20
CA ALA A 143 -6.29 -3.11 -17.31
C ALA A 143 -6.81 -1.73 -16.86
N ARG A 144 -7.73 -1.69 -15.89
CA ARG A 144 -8.21 -0.44 -15.29
C ARG A 144 -7.10 0.30 -14.55
N ILE A 145 -6.26 -0.42 -13.80
CA ILE A 145 -5.09 0.15 -13.13
C ILE A 145 -4.11 0.74 -14.15
N GLU A 146 -3.80 0.00 -15.23
CA GLU A 146 -2.93 0.50 -16.29
C GLU A 146 -3.49 1.78 -16.94
N GLN A 147 -4.81 1.83 -17.16
CA GLN A 147 -5.48 3.03 -17.67
C GLN A 147 -5.34 4.23 -16.72
N ILE A 148 -5.42 4.01 -15.40
CA ILE A 148 -5.18 5.07 -14.42
C ILE A 148 -3.73 5.55 -14.55
N TRP A 149 -2.77 4.63 -14.56
CA TRP A 149 -1.34 4.94 -14.60
C TRP A 149 -0.87 5.52 -15.93
N SER A 150 -1.60 5.29 -17.03
CA SER A 150 -1.31 5.92 -18.33
C SER A 150 -1.69 7.39 -18.39
N ASN A 151 -2.54 7.88 -17.48
CA ASN A 151 -2.95 9.30 -17.44
C ASN A 151 -1.96 10.21 -16.69
N ARG A 152 -0.84 9.67 -16.21
CA ARG A 152 0.19 10.47 -15.54
C ARG A 152 0.75 11.54 -16.49
N ALA A 153 1.06 12.72 -15.94
CA ALA A 153 1.46 13.88 -16.74
C ALA A 153 2.79 13.68 -17.49
N ALA A 154 3.70 12.87 -16.95
CA ALA A 154 4.97 12.53 -17.57
C ALA A 154 5.22 11.03 -17.50
N VAL A 155 5.71 10.44 -18.59
CA VAL A 155 5.99 8.99 -18.68
C VAL A 155 6.95 8.52 -17.58
N ASP A 156 7.93 9.35 -17.20
CA ASP A 156 8.92 9.04 -16.16
C ASP A 156 8.60 9.69 -14.79
N GLY A 157 7.41 10.29 -14.65
CA GLY A 157 6.90 10.90 -13.43
C GLY A 157 6.09 9.96 -12.56
N PHE A 158 5.79 10.41 -11.35
CA PHE A 158 4.79 9.80 -10.47
C PHE A 158 3.37 10.11 -10.98
N LEU A 159 2.34 9.51 -10.36
CA LEU A 159 0.96 9.60 -10.86
C LEU A 159 0.49 11.05 -11.06
N CYS A 160 0.87 11.93 -10.15
CA CYS A 160 0.50 13.34 -10.17
C CYS A 160 1.72 14.27 -10.30
N GLY A 161 2.76 13.84 -11.03
CA GLY A 161 4.02 14.57 -11.18
C GLY A 161 5.06 14.13 -10.17
N GLU A 162 5.05 14.72 -8.98
CA GLU A 162 5.91 14.34 -7.86
C GLU A 162 5.27 13.25 -6.98
N PHE A 163 6.07 12.57 -6.15
CA PHE A 163 5.56 11.53 -5.24
C PHE A 163 4.50 12.12 -4.30
N SER A 164 3.37 11.44 -4.19
CA SER A 164 2.21 11.88 -3.40
C SER A 164 1.53 10.70 -2.69
N ILE A 165 0.48 10.99 -1.92
CA ILE A 165 -0.38 9.96 -1.33
C ILE A 165 -0.92 8.99 -2.40
N ALA A 166 -1.15 9.45 -3.64
CA ALA A 166 -1.59 8.59 -4.74
C ALA A 166 -0.61 7.45 -5.00
N ASP A 167 0.67 7.77 -5.10
CA ASP A 167 1.73 6.81 -5.33
C ASP A 167 1.82 5.81 -4.16
N ALA A 168 1.76 6.30 -2.92
CA ALA A 168 1.74 5.45 -1.73
C ALA A 168 0.58 4.44 -1.73
N PHE A 169 -0.61 4.82 -2.24
CA PHE A 169 -1.78 3.95 -2.36
C PHE A 169 -1.63 2.88 -3.43
N PHE A 170 -0.91 3.18 -4.51
CA PHE A 170 -0.64 2.25 -5.60
C PHE A 170 0.65 1.44 -5.40
N THR A 171 1.53 1.77 -4.44
CA THR A 171 2.72 0.96 -4.17
C THR A 171 2.41 -0.51 -3.84
N PRO A 172 1.41 -0.85 -3.00
CA PRO A 172 1.03 -2.25 -2.79
C PRO A 172 0.48 -2.94 -4.05
N VAL A 173 0.07 -2.20 -5.08
CA VAL A 173 -0.31 -2.77 -6.37
C VAL A 173 0.95 -3.08 -7.17
N VAL A 174 1.90 -2.15 -7.22
CA VAL A 174 3.21 -2.36 -7.87
C VAL A 174 3.89 -3.63 -7.35
N THR A 175 3.90 -3.83 -6.03
CA THR A 175 4.53 -5.01 -5.43
C THR A 175 3.80 -6.30 -5.80
N ARG A 176 2.46 -6.32 -5.85
CA ARG A 176 1.67 -7.48 -6.32
C ARG A 176 2.00 -7.83 -7.76
N LEU A 177 1.98 -6.83 -8.66
CA LEU A 177 2.29 -7.03 -10.08
C LEU A 177 3.71 -7.59 -10.26
N GLN A 178 4.67 -7.13 -9.44
CA GLN A 178 6.04 -7.63 -9.44
C GLN A 178 6.15 -9.07 -8.90
N THR A 179 5.64 -9.35 -7.69
CA THR A 179 5.73 -10.67 -7.04
C THR A 179 5.06 -11.76 -7.89
N PHE A 180 3.91 -11.45 -8.51
CA PHE A 180 3.18 -12.39 -9.35
C PHE A 180 3.60 -12.33 -10.82
N GLN A 181 4.51 -11.43 -11.21
CA GLN A 181 4.94 -11.23 -12.59
C GLN A 181 3.75 -11.10 -13.57
N LEU A 182 2.70 -10.37 -13.19
CA LEU A 182 1.52 -10.22 -14.04
C LEU A 182 1.87 -9.42 -15.30
N PRO A 183 1.38 -9.79 -16.49
CA PRO A 183 1.66 -9.07 -17.72
C PRO A 183 1.15 -7.63 -17.67
N VAL A 184 2.02 -6.68 -18.02
CA VAL A 184 1.72 -5.24 -18.06
C VAL A 184 2.46 -4.56 -19.21
N SER A 185 1.96 -3.41 -19.65
CA SER A 185 2.58 -2.58 -20.69
C SER A 185 3.93 -1.99 -20.27
N ASP A 186 4.77 -1.63 -21.24
CA ASP A 186 6.05 -0.94 -21.00
C ASP A 186 5.87 0.38 -20.23
N ASN A 187 4.78 1.10 -20.52
CA ASN A 187 4.43 2.31 -19.80
C ASN A 187 4.17 2.01 -18.31
N THR A 188 3.46 0.94 -18.00
CA THR A 188 3.26 0.50 -16.62
C THR A 188 4.56 0.05 -15.96
N GLN A 189 5.41 -0.70 -16.66
CA GLN A 189 6.71 -1.13 -16.13
C GLN A 189 7.59 0.05 -15.72
N ARG A 190 7.60 1.15 -16.49
CA ARG A 190 8.35 2.37 -16.14
C ARG A 190 7.88 2.98 -14.81
N TYR A 191 6.57 3.07 -14.60
CA TYR A 191 6.03 3.57 -13.32
C TYR A 191 6.33 2.62 -12.16
N MET A 192 6.20 1.30 -12.38
CA MET A 192 6.58 0.31 -11.36
C MET A 192 8.05 0.44 -10.97
N GLN A 193 8.97 0.59 -11.93
CA GLN A 193 10.39 0.79 -11.66
C GLN A 193 10.63 2.08 -10.86
N LYS A 194 9.97 3.18 -11.22
CA LYS A 194 10.05 4.46 -10.49
C LYS A 194 9.64 4.30 -9.03
N ILE A 195 8.55 3.58 -8.76
CA ILE A 195 8.06 3.32 -7.40
C ILE A 195 9.02 2.43 -6.62
N LEU A 196 9.51 1.34 -7.22
CA LEU A 196 10.41 0.39 -6.56
C LEU A 196 11.79 0.99 -6.25
N GLN A 197 12.19 2.05 -6.94
CA GLN A 197 13.41 2.80 -6.68
C GLN A 197 13.23 3.92 -5.65
N HIS A 198 11.99 4.26 -5.26
CA HIS A 198 11.74 5.32 -4.30
C HIS A 198 12.33 4.93 -2.92
N PRO A 199 13.14 5.80 -2.26
CA PRO A 199 13.85 5.43 -1.02
C PRO A 199 12.96 4.87 0.09
N SER A 200 11.77 5.45 0.30
CA SER A 200 10.81 4.92 1.29
C SER A 200 10.29 3.53 0.93
N VAL A 201 10.10 3.23 -0.37
CA VAL A 201 9.63 1.92 -0.82
C VAL A 201 10.73 0.89 -0.64
N VAL A 202 11.98 1.24 -0.99
CA VAL A 202 13.16 0.41 -0.72
C VAL A 202 13.29 0.12 0.77
N ALA A 203 13.18 1.13 1.63
CA ALA A 203 13.27 0.96 3.08
C ALA A 203 12.20 -0.01 3.62
N TRP A 204 10.95 0.09 3.14
CA TRP A 204 9.88 -0.84 3.51
C TRP A 204 10.16 -2.27 3.05
N ILE A 205 10.56 -2.45 1.79
CA ILE A 205 10.85 -3.78 1.21
C ILE A 205 12.03 -4.44 1.92
N THR A 206 13.12 -3.71 2.15
CA THR A 206 14.29 -4.23 2.87
C THR A 206 13.91 -4.70 4.27
N ALA A 207 13.11 -3.92 5.01
CA ALA A 207 12.64 -4.33 6.33
C ALA A 207 11.71 -5.55 6.26
N ALA A 208 10.82 -5.63 5.26
CA ALA A 208 9.95 -6.78 5.05
C ALA A 208 10.72 -8.07 4.75
N GLN A 209 11.84 -8.00 4.01
CA GLN A 209 12.67 -9.16 3.68
C GLN A 209 13.30 -9.82 4.91
N LEU A 210 13.50 -9.06 5.99
CA LEU A 210 14.07 -9.55 7.25
C LEU A 210 13.03 -10.19 8.17
N GLU A 211 11.74 -10.06 7.88
CA GLU A 211 10.67 -10.62 8.71
C GLU A 211 10.60 -12.15 8.60
N GLN A 212 10.27 -12.81 9.71
CA GLN A 212 9.95 -14.24 9.66
C GLN A 212 8.56 -14.44 9.02
N PRO A 213 8.40 -15.45 8.15
CA PRO A 213 7.10 -15.76 7.56
C PRO A 213 6.04 -16.08 8.62
N VAL A 214 4.83 -15.57 8.43
CA VAL A 214 3.66 -15.95 9.23
C VAL A 214 2.85 -16.96 8.41
N ARG A 215 2.79 -18.22 8.84
CA ARG A 215 2.31 -19.33 7.98
C ARG A 215 0.89 -19.11 7.50
N ARG A 216 0.00 -18.63 8.37
CA ARG A 216 -1.39 -18.34 7.98
C ARG A 216 -1.54 -17.25 6.91
N MET A 217 -0.51 -16.41 6.71
CA MET A 217 -0.51 -15.32 5.73
C MET A 217 0.04 -15.77 4.38
N GLU A 218 0.65 -16.96 4.29
CA GLU A 218 1.17 -17.50 3.03
C GLU A 218 0.01 -18.02 2.18
N GLN A 219 -0.35 -17.27 1.13
CA GLN A 219 -1.45 -17.62 0.24
C GLN A 219 -1.13 -18.81 -0.67
N TYR A 220 0.13 -18.89 -1.12
CA TYR A 220 0.60 -19.91 -2.04
C TYR A 220 1.87 -20.56 -1.51
N PRO A 221 2.13 -21.83 -1.86
CA PRO A 221 3.43 -22.44 -1.64
C PRO A 221 4.53 -21.61 -2.30
N ARG A 222 5.63 -21.43 -1.56
CA ARG A 222 6.86 -20.78 -2.01
C ARG A 222 7.57 -21.59 -3.09
#